data_AF-A0A2A4LFI4-F1
#
_entry.id   AF-A0A2A4LFI4-F1
#
_cell.length_a   1.000
_cell.length_b   1.000
_cell.length_c   1.000
_cell.angle_alpha   90.00
_cell.angle_beta   90.00
_cell.angle_gamma   90.00
#
_symmetry.space_group_name_H-M   'P 1'
#
loop_
_entity.id
_entity.type
_entity.pdbx_description
1 polymer ?
#
loop_
_entity_poly.entity_id
_entity_poly.type
_entity_poly.pdbx_seq_one_letter_code
_entity_poly.pdbx_strand_id
1 'polypeptide(L)'
;MKDKLYNCIEDKHTNYIPIWFMRQAGRYLPEFREIRKKNPNFINLCLNTKLIKDITLQPLNRFNLDAAIIFSDILMVPYGLGQNVKFKKGFGPIL
;
A
#
# COMPACT_ATOMS: atom_id res chain seq x y z
N MET A 1 -21.67 -4.43 -0.10
CA MET A 1 -20.37 -3.74 0.10
C MET A 1 -19.25 -4.43 -0.64
N LYS A 2 -19.21 -5.78 -0.66
CA LYS A 2 -18.43 -6.54 -1.64
C LYS A 2 -18.85 -6.15 -3.05
N ASP A 3 -17.87 -5.96 -3.93
CA ASP A 3 -18.00 -5.83 -5.38
C ASP A 3 -18.36 -4.47 -5.97
N LYS A 4 -18.39 -3.38 -5.19
CA LYS A 4 -18.64 -2.03 -5.76
C LYS A 4 -17.60 -1.64 -6.83
N LEU A 5 -16.31 -1.75 -6.50
CA LEU A 5 -15.24 -1.45 -7.45
C LEU A 5 -15.25 -2.43 -8.63
N TYR A 6 -15.40 -3.73 -8.34
CA TYR A 6 -15.43 -4.78 -9.37
C TYR A 6 -16.57 -4.56 -10.37
N ASN A 7 -17.80 -4.31 -9.89
CA ASN A 7 -18.95 -4.06 -10.74
C ASN A 7 -18.77 -2.79 -11.60
N CYS A 8 -18.12 -1.76 -11.07
CA CYS A 8 -17.78 -0.57 -11.84
C CYS A 8 -16.73 -0.86 -12.93
N ILE A 9 -15.74 -1.72 -12.67
CA ILE A 9 -14.72 -2.13 -13.65
C ILE A 9 -15.35 -2.95 -14.78
N GLU A 10 -16.31 -3.82 -14.43
CA GLU A 10 -17.05 -4.67 -15.38
C GLU A 10 -18.21 -3.94 -16.09
N ASP A 11 -18.27 -2.61 -15.99
CA ASP A 11 -19.31 -1.77 -16.62
C ASP A 11 -20.76 -2.19 -16.29
N LYS A 12 -20.98 -2.74 -15.10
CA LYS A 12 -22.33 -3.07 -14.61
C LYS A 12 -23.03 -1.81 -14.12
N HIS A 13 -24.35 -1.77 -14.25
CA HIS A 13 -25.15 -0.67 -13.70
C HIS A 13 -24.98 -0.59 -12.17
N THR A 14 -24.41 0.51 -11.68
CA THR A 14 -24.21 0.76 -10.25
C THR A 14 -24.85 2.09 -9.84
N ASN A 15 -25.42 2.15 -8.63
CA ASN A 15 -26.04 3.37 -8.08
C ASN A 15 -25.04 4.22 -7.29
N TYR A 16 -23.75 3.91 -7.36
CA TYR A 16 -22.71 4.45 -6.50
C TYR A 16 -21.33 4.35 -7.18
N ILE A 17 -20.57 5.44 -7.17
CA ILE A 17 -19.21 5.49 -7.73
C ILE A 17 -18.21 5.05 -6.65
N PRO A 18 -17.46 3.94 -6.84
CA PRO A 18 -16.47 3.47 -5.89
C PRO A 18 -15.25 4.37 -5.82
N ILE A 19 -14.75 4.61 -4.60
CA ILE A 19 -13.61 5.50 -4.34
C ILE A 19 -12.50 4.75 -3.61
N TRP A 20 -11.28 4.97 -4.09
CA TRP A 20 -10.01 4.61 -3.43
C TRP A 20 -8.94 5.59 -3.90
N PHE A 21 -7.79 5.63 -3.23
CA PHE A 21 -6.71 6.53 -3.61
C PHE A 21 -5.40 5.79 -3.83
N MET A 22 -4.66 6.18 -4.88
CA MET A 22 -3.27 5.78 -5.01
C MET A 22 -2.48 6.26 -3.79
N ARG A 23 -1.62 5.39 -3.25
CA ARG A 23 -0.83 5.65 -2.03
C ARG A 23 -1.66 5.95 -0.79
N GLN A 24 -2.89 5.42 -0.72
CA GLN A 24 -3.77 5.57 0.46
C GLN A 24 -3.15 5.06 1.77
N ALA A 25 -2.26 4.06 1.74
CA ALA A 25 -1.46 3.65 2.88
C ALA A 25 -0.11 4.38 2.84
N GLY A 26 0.04 5.46 3.62
CA GLY A 26 1.23 6.30 3.51
C GLY A 26 1.43 7.29 4.64
N ARG A 27 2.46 8.13 4.50
CA ARG A 27 3.02 9.02 5.54
C ARG A 27 2.06 10.03 6.14
N TYR A 28 0.93 10.32 5.48
CA TYR A 28 -0.08 11.21 6.04
C TYR A 28 -0.79 10.57 7.25
N LEU A 29 -0.87 9.24 7.30
CA LEU A 29 -1.42 8.50 8.43
C LEU A 29 -0.42 8.47 9.60
N PRO A 30 -0.80 8.87 10.83
CA PRO A 30 0.06 8.76 12.00
C PRO A 30 0.41 7.30 12.33
N GLU A 31 -0.54 6.38 12.24
CA GLU A 31 -0.34 4.93 12.44
C GLU A 31 0.66 4.31 11.45
N PHE A 32 0.70 4.80 10.21
CA PHE A 32 1.74 4.42 9.25
C PHE A 32 3.12 4.90 9.70
N ARG A 33 3.20 6.16 10.14
CA ARG A 33 4.45 6.78 10.61
C ARG A 33 5.03 6.03 11.81
N GLU A 34 4.19 5.57 12.73
CA GLU A 34 4.64 4.79 13.89
C GLU A 34 5.23 3.43 13.49
N ILE A 35 4.58 2.69 12.58
CA ILE A 35 5.15 1.44 12.05
C ILE A 35 6.47 1.72 11.32
N ARG A 36 6.50 2.78 10.49
CA ARG A 36 7.72 3.15 9.75
C ARG A 36 8.87 3.58 10.63
N LYS A 37 8.61 4.28 11.74
CA LYS A 37 9.63 4.68 12.71
C LYS A 37 10.32 3.47 13.34
N LYS A 38 9.56 2.39 13.59
CA LYS A 38 10.07 1.13 14.15
C LYS A 38 10.73 0.22 13.10
N ASN A 39 10.48 0.47 11.80
CA ASN A 39 10.94 -0.38 10.69
C ASN A 39 11.67 0.46 9.63
N PRO A 40 12.94 0.87 9.89
CA PRO A 40 13.68 1.77 9.02
C PRO A 40 14.10 1.12 7.69
N ASN A 41 14.32 -0.19 7.66
CA ASN A 41 14.61 -0.92 6.43
C ASN A 41 13.31 -1.14 5.64
N PHE A 42 13.20 -0.47 4.50
CA PHE A 42 12.00 -0.51 3.67
C PHE A 42 11.74 -1.86 3.03
N ILE A 43 12.77 -2.54 2.51
CA ILE A 43 12.65 -3.87 1.91
C ILE A 43 12.15 -4.86 2.97
N ASN A 44 12.77 -4.88 4.15
CA ASN A 44 12.33 -5.78 5.23
C ASN A 44 10.89 -5.52 5.66
N LEU A 45 10.42 -4.25 5.60
CA LEU A 45 9.02 -3.95 5.88
C LEU A 45 8.09 -4.55 4.82
N CYS A 46 8.43 -4.44 3.53
CA CYS A 46 7.65 -5.02 2.44
C CYS A 46 7.64 -6.56 2.47
N LEU A 47 8.67 -7.19 3.03
CA LEU A 47 8.74 -8.65 3.21
C LEU A 47 8.03 -9.14 4.49
N ASN A 48 7.61 -8.23 5.38
CA ASN A 48 6.94 -8.60 6.62
C ASN A 48 5.42 -8.71 6.43
N THR A 49 4.93 -9.94 6.21
CA THR A 49 3.52 -10.24 5.93
C THR A 49 2.53 -9.68 6.96
N LYS A 50 2.91 -9.69 8.25
CA LYS A 50 2.07 -9.14 9.32
C LYS A 50 1.94 -7.63 9.22
N LEU A 51 3.08 -6.93 9.07
CA LEU A 51 3.09 -5.47 9.00
C LEU A 51 2.47 -4.94 7.70
N ILE A 52 2.69 -5.60 6.55
CA ILE A 52 2.05 -5.17 5.29
C ILE A 52 0.53 -5.32 5.37
N LYS A 53 0.01 -6.36 6.03
CA LYS A 53 -1.43 -6.53 6.24
C LYS A 53 -1.96 -5.37 7.05
N ASP A 54 -1.34 -5.07 8.19
CA ASP A 54 -1.76 -4.00 9.08
C ASP A 54 -1.74 -2.66 8.33
N ILE A 55 -0.64 -2.32 7.64
CA ILE A 55 -0.49 -1.10 6.85
C ILE A 55 -1.54 -0.98 5.74
N THR A 56 -1.80 -2.07 5.00
CA THR A 56 -2.75 -2.10 3.89
C THR A 56 -4.17 -1.78 4.37
N LEU A 57 -4.53 -2.20 5.58
CA LEU A 57 -5.86 -2.00 6.16
C LEU A 57 -6.05 -0.65 6.87
N GLN A 58 -4.97 0.07 7.22
CA GLN A 58 -5.08 1.38 7.90
C GLN A 58 -6.05 2.36 7.22
N PRO A 59 -6.01 2.55 5.89
CA PRO A 59 -6.89 3.51 5.22
C PRO A 59 -8.36 3.09 5.28
N LEU A 60 -8.64 1.78 5.19
CA LEU A 60 -10.00 1.23 5.26
C LEU A 60 -10.58 1.31 6.68
N ASN A 61 -9.73 1.21 7.70
CA ASN A 61 -10.14 1.38 9.09
C ASN A 61 -10.43 2.86 9.43
N ARG A 62 -9.85 3.81 8.68
CA ARG A 62 -9.96 5.24 8.94
C ARG A 62 -11.01 5.94 8.07
N PHE A 63 -11.22 5.45 6.85
CA PHE A 63 -12.09 6.04 5.85
C PHE A 63 -12.97 4.98 5.20
N ASN A 64 -14.14 5.39 4.73
CA ASN A 64 -15.06 4.52 4.00
C ASN A 64 -14.62 4.37 2.53
N LEU A 65 -13.49 3.69 2.29
CA LEU A 65 -12.96 3.39 0.96
C LEU A 65 -13.50 2.05 0.45
N ASP A 66 -13.72 1.95 -0.85
CA ASP A 66 -14.33 0.77 -1.47
C ASP A 66 -13.31 -0.30 -1.88
N ALA A 67 -12.00 -0.01 -1.78
CA ALA A 67 -10.93 -0.94 -2.12
C ALA A 67 -9.64 -0.72 -1.31
N ALA A 68 -8.87 -1.81 -1.17
CA ALA A 68 -7.51 -1.79 -0.65
C ALA A 68 -6.52 -2.04 -1.80
N ILE A 69 -5.38 -1.37 -1.72
CA ILE A 69 -4.19 -1.67 -2.54
C ILE A 69 -3.10 -2.19 -1.61
N ILE A 70 -2.52 -3.35 -1.95
CA ILE A 70 -1.50 -3.99 -1.11
C ILE A 70 -0.30 -3.06 -0.96
N PHE A 71 0.14 -2.87 0.28
CA PHE A 71 1.36 -2.12 0.55
C PHE A 71 2.58 -2.92 0.09
N SER A 72 3.23 -2.42 -0.96
CA SER A 72 4.48 -2.94 -1.51
C SER A 72 5.19 -1.80 -2.27
N ASP A 73 6.30 -2.13 -2.93
CA ASP A 73 6.99 -1.25 -3.86
C ASP A 73 7.22 -1.95 -5.20
N ILE A 74 7.15 -1.20 -6.29
CA ILE A 74 7.33 -1.73 -7.64
C ILE A 74 8.73 -2.31 -7.86
N LEU A 75 9.73 -1.85 -7.09
CA LEU A 75 11.11 -2.32 -7.14
C LEU A 75 11.32 -3.66 -6.41
N MET A 76 10.28 -4.25 -5.83
CA MET A 76 10.37 -5.61 -5.29
C MET A 76 10.63 -6.66 -6.37
N VAL A 77 10.21 -6.41 -7.62
CA VAL A 77 10.50 -7.28 -8.77
C VAL A 77 12.01 -7.35 -9.06
N PRO A 78 12.72 -6.23 -9.33
CA PRO A 78 14.17 -6.27 -9.54
C PRO A 78 14.94 -6.77 -8.30
N TYR A 79 14.49 -6.43 -7.08
CA TYR A 79 15.06 -7.00 -5.85
C TYR A 79 14.97 -8.53 -5.85
N GLY A 80 13.80 -9.10 -6.21
CA GLY A 80 13.60 -10.54 -6.32
C GLY A 80 14.44 -11.21 -7.42
N LEU A 81 14.85 -10.44 -8.44
CA LEU A 81 15.75 -10.88 -9.51
C LEU A 81 17.24 -10.71 -9.14
N GLY A 82 17.56 -10.31 -7.91
CA GLY A 82 18.94 -10.20 -7.42
C GLY A 82 19.59 -8.83 -7.61
N GLN A 83 18.84 -7.82 -8.06
CA GLN A 83 19.34 -6.44 -8.15
C GLN A 83 19.52 -5.82 -6.75
N ASN A 84 20.57 -5.02 -6.58
CA ASN A 84 20.90 -4.37 -5.30
C ASN A 84 20.04 -3.14 -5.03
N VAL A 85 18.75 -3.36 -4.73
CA VAL A 85 17.80 -2.30 -4.41
C VAL A 85 17.98 -1.83 -2.97
N LYS A 86 18.29 -0.54 -2.78
CA LYS A 86 18.36 0.11 -1.45
C LYS A 86 17.51 1.36 -1.40
N PHE A 87 16.91 1.64 -0.23
CA PHE A 87 16.14 2.87 -0.02
C PHE A 87 16.88 3.81 0.92
N LYS A 88 17.34 4.95 0.40
CA LYS A 88 17.99 6.00 1.19
C LYS A 88 16.98 7.07 1.58
N LYS A 89 16.83 7.31 2.89
CA LYS A 89 15.93 8.34 3.43
C LYS A 89 16.26 9.72 2.84
N GLY A 90 15.24 10.40 2.33
CA GLY A 90 15.38 11.73 1.71
C GLY A 90 15.89 11.74 0.27
N PHE A 91 16.34 10.59 -0.25
CA PHE A 91 16.82 10.46 -1.62
C PHE A 91 15.89 9.59 -2.47
N GLY A 92 15.43 8.47 -1.91
CA GLY A 92 14.61 7.49 -2.61
C GLY A 92 15.36 6.18 -2.87
N PRO A 93 14.92 5.38 -3.85
CA PRO A 93 15.59 4.14 -4.21
C PRO A 93 16.93 4.40 -4.90
N ILE A 94 17.88 3.49 -4.67
CA ILE A 94 19.19 3.39 -5.30
C ILE A 94 19.27 1.97 -5.87
N LEU A 95 19.72 1.87 -7.11
CA LEU A 95 19.75 0.65 -7.94
C LEU A 95 21.18 0.20 -8.23
#